data_AF-A0AAW3V1V4-F1
#
_entry.id   AF-A0AAW3V1V4-F1
#
_cell.length_a   1.000
_cell.length_b   1.000
_cell.length_c   1.000
_cell.angle_alpha   90.00
_cell.angle_beta   90.00
_cell.angle_gamma   90.00
#
_symmetry.space_group_name_H-M   'P 1'
#
loop_
_entity.id
_entity.type
_entity.pdbx_description
1 polymer ?
#
loop_
_entity_poly.entity_id
_entity_poly.type
_entity_poly.pdbx_seq_one_letter_code
_entity_poly.pdbx_strand_id
1 'polypeptide(L)'
;MIKTLKAKLRSLIRFVDVKFRLSSRAREAAVYRRVLGLSSEVAYEGGIYVGPDDMKSEFSTGIPLPNVDRKAAYLVAEPLGEISGLHTFWAEYDRASDAWIGSVNRRRRESDLWMSAYDHRAAFHRVAKRVMMRRSSP
;
A
#
# COMPACT_ATOMS: atom_id res chain seq x y z
N MET A 1 29.12 22.68 7.03
CA MET A 1 29.34 21.45 6.24
C MET A 1 29.64 20.20 7.11
N ILE A 2 28.93 20.01 8.25
CA ILE A 2 29.23 18.97 9.28
C ILE A 2 28.14 17.86 9.34
N LYS A 3 27.38 17.65 8.24
CA LYS A 3 26.40 16.54 8.18
C LYS A 3 27.01 15.18 7.78
N THR A 4 28.31 15.09 7.53
CA THR A 4 28.87 14.03 6.67
C THR A 4 29.48 12.83 7.39
N LEU A 5 30.20 12.98 8.52
CA LEU A 5 30.93 11.84 9.10
C LEU A 5 30.04 10.90 9.94
N LYS A 6 29.23 11.46 10.85
CA LYS A 6 28.29 10.67 11.68
C LYS A 6 27.25 9.95 10.84
N ALA A 7 26.77 10.58 9.77
CA ALA A 7 25.81 9.95 8.85
C ALA A 7 26.46 8.79 8.08
N LYS A 8 27.68 8.97 7.57
CA LYS A 8 28.45 7.92 6.90
C LYS A 8 28.76 6.74 7.82
N LEU A 9 29.21 7.00 9.05
CA LEU A 9 29.48 5.94 10.03
C LEU A 9 28.21 5.15 10.38
N ARG A 10 27.09 5.84 10.57
CA ARG A 10 25.80 5.20 10.85
C ARG A 10 25.33 4.34 9.66
N SER A 11 25.49 4.84 8.44
CA SER A 11 25.21 4.09 7.21
C SER A 11 26.09 2.84 7.09
N LEU A 12 27.38 2.94 7.40
CA LEU A 12 28.31 1.80 7.37
C LEU A 12 27.93 0.72 8.40
N ILE A 13 27.62 1.12 9.64
CA ILE A 13 27.17 0.17 10.68
C ILE A 13 25.90 -0.56 10.25
N ARG A 14 24.93 0.18 9.68
CA ARG A 14 23.68 -0.41 9.14
C ARG A 14 23.94 -1.36 7.99
N PHE A 15 24.86 -1.01 7.09
CA PHE A 15 25.24 -1.87 5.98
C PHE A 15 25.81 -3.21 6.47
N VAL A 16 26.72 -3.18 7.44
CA VAL A 16 27.28 -4.39 8.05
C VAL A 16 26.19 -5.21 8.72
N ASP A 17 25.32 -4.57 9.52
CA ASP A 17 24.23 -5.26 10.21
C ASP A 17 23.26 -5.95 9.23
N VAL A 18 22.85 -5.26 8.15
CA VAL A 18 22.00 -5.84 7.08
C VAL A 18 22.70 -6.98 6.34
N LYS A 19 23.99 -6.83 6.03
CA LYS A 19 24.75 -7.84 5.28
C LYS A 19 24.89 -9.14 6.05
N PHE A 20 25.11 -9.06 7.37
CA PHE A 20 25.31 -10.23 8.23
C PHE A 20 24.08 -10.61 9.06
N ARG A 21 22.97 -9.85 8.96
CA ARG A 21 21.71 -10.10 9.66
C ARG A 21 21.86 -10.24 11.18
N LEU A 22 22.72 -9.41 11.78
CA LEU A 22 23.13 -9.56 13.18
C LEU A 22 21.96 -9.22 14.11
N SER A 23 21.26 -8.11 13.87
CA SER A 23 20.09 -7.70 14.65
C SER A 23 18.76 -8.26 14.13
N SER A 24 17.73 -8.28 14.98
CA SER A 24 16.35 -8.57 14.58
C SER A 24 15.87 -7.61 13.48
N ARG A 25 16.22 -6.32 13.62
CA ARG A 25 15.90 -5.27 12.66
C ARG A 25 16.51 -5.52 11.28
N ALA A 26 17.75 -5.99 11.22
CA ALA A 26 18.39 -6.38 9.95
C ALA A 26 17.71 -7.59 9.29
N ARG A 27 17.20 -8.55 10.08
CA ARG A 27 16.45 -9.71 9.58
C ARG A 27 15.09 -9.28 9.02
N GLU A 28 14.35 -8.43 9.72
CA GLU A 28 13.10 -7.84 9.23
C GLU A 28 13.33 -7.02 7.96
N ALA A 29 14.40 -6.22 7.93
CA ALA A 29 14.78 -5.48 6.74
C ALA A 29 14.99 -6.40 5.54
N ALA A 30 15.66 -7.55 5.71
CA ALA A 30 15.84 -8.52 4.63
C ALA A 30 14.51 -9.07 4.11
N VAL A 31 13.52 -9.28 4.98
CA VAL A 31 12.15 -9.68 4.59
C VAL A 31 11.48 -8.57 3.79
N TYR A 32 11.48 -7.34 4.29
CA TYR A 32 10.87 -6.20 3.59
C TYR A 32 11.50 -5.93 2.22
N ARG A 33 12.83 -6.06 2.10
CA ARG A 33 13.51 -5.95 0.80
C ARG A 33 13.04 -7.01 -0.18
N ARG A 34 12.88 -8.26 0.28
CA ARG A 34 12.46 -9.37 -0.59
C ARG A 34 11.00 -9.27 -0.99
N VAL A 35 10.12 -8.94 -0.04
CA VAL A 35 8.67 -8.91 -0.25
C VAL A 35 8.24 -7.66 -1.01
N LEU A 36 8.79 -6.51 -0.66
CA LEU A 36 8.35 -5.20 -1.16
C LEU A 36 9.36 -4.53 -2.09
N GLY A 37 10.52 -5.15 -2.35
CA GLY A 37 11.55 -4.58 -3.23
C GLY A 37 12.24 -3.34 -2.67
N LEU A 38 12.24 -3.15 -1.35
CA LEU A 38 12.78 -1.94 -0.71
C LEU A 38 14.32 -1.84 -0.82
N SER A 39 14.84 -0.60 -0.75
CA SER A 39 16.27 -0.38 -0.56
C SER A 39 16.70 -0.76 0.87
N SER A 40 18.00 -0.98 1.07
CA SER A 40 18.54 -1.39 2.37
C SER A 40 18.26 -0.37 3.47
N GLU A 41 18.41 0.94 3.20
CA GLU A 41 18.13 1.95 4.23
C GLU A 41 16.65 1.98 4.62
N VAL A 42 15.74 1.99 3.63
CA VAL A 42 14.30 2.09 3.89
C VAL A 42 13.79 0.86 4.65
N ALA A 43 14.24 -0.33 4.26
CA ALA A 43 13.87 -1.56 4.95
C ALA A 43 14.41 -1.60 6.38
N TYR A 44 15.63 -1.11 6.61
CA TYR A 44 16.24 -1.06 7.94
C TYR A 44 15.55 -0.06 8.87
N GLU A 45 14.99 1.02 8.33
CA GLU A 45 14.21 1.99 9.11
C GLU A 45 12.80 1.49 9.49
N GLY A 46 12.42 0.27 9.09
CA GLY A 46 11.11 -0.33 9.42
C GLY A 46 10.12 -0.32 8.26
N GLY A 47 10.57 0.00 7.04
CA GLY A 47 9.77 -0.07 5.83
C GLY A 47 9.21 1.28 5.37
N ILE A 48 8.09 1.22 4.67
CA ILE A 48 7.37 2.39 4.16
C ILE A 48 5.96 2.41 4.73
N TYR A 49 5.51 3.60 5.12
CA TYR A 49 4.11 3.83 5.36
C TYR A 49 3.45 4.19 4.02
N VAL A 50 2.48 3.39 3.61
CA VAL A 50 1.60 3.67 2.47
C VAL A 50 0.25 4.05 3.06
N GLY A 51 -0.11 5.33 2.96
CA GLY A 51 -1.38 5.82 3.48
C GLY A 51 -2.54 5.47 2.55
N PRO A 52 -3.79 5.53 3.05
CA PRO A 52 -4.98 5.36 2.21
C PRO A 52 -5.00 6.33 1.01
N ASP A 53 -4.57 7.57 1.20
CA ASP A 53 -4.53 8.58 0.13
C ASP A 53 -3.51 8.26 -0.97
N ASP A 54 -2.39 7.62 -0.63
CA ASP A 54 -1.39 7.18 -1.61
C ASP A 54 -1.95 6.11 -2.56
N MET A 55 -2.89 5.30 -2.05
CA MET A 55 -3.55 4.22 -2.77
C MET A 55 -4.74 4.72 -3.61
N LYS A 56 -5.28 5.91 -3.33
CA LYS A 56 -6.51 6.44 -3.96
C LYS A 56 -6.47 6.37 -5.50
N SER A 57 -5.31 6.67 -6.08
CA SER A 57 -5.08 6.62 -7.54
C SER A 57 -5.11 5.23 -8.18
N GLU A 58 -5.04 4.16 -7.38
CA GLU A 58 -5.13 2.77 -7.88
C GLU A 58 -6.56 2.23 -7.88
N PHE A 59 -7.49 2.92 -7.22
CA PHE A 59 -8.89 2.51 -7.22
C PHE A 59 -9.58 2.95 -8.51
N SER A 60 -10.50 2.10 -8.99
CA SER A 60 -11.51 2.50 -9.96
C SER A 60 -12.58 3.32 -9.27
N THR A 61 -13.16 4.29 -9.99
CA THR A 61 -14.24 5.15 -9.51
C THR A 61 -15.56 4.75 -10.17
N GLY A 62 -16.66 4.77 -9.42
CA GLY A 62 -18.01 4.68 -10.00
C GLY A 62 -18.47 3.24 -10.27
N ILE A 63 -19.24 3.05 -11.34
CA ILE A 63 -19.96 1.80 -11.62
C ILE A 63 -18.98 0.68 -12.00
N PRO A 64 -19.06 -0.51 -11.37
CA PRO A 64 -18.31 -1.68 -11.79
C PRO A 64 -18.59 -1.98 -13.26
N LEU A 65 -17.53 -2.05 -14.09
CA LEU A 65 -17.66 -2.36 -15.52
C LEU A 65 -18.52 -3.62 -15.71
N PRO A 66 -19.25 -3.79 -16.82
CA PRO A 66 -20.12 -4.96 -17.06
C PRO A 66 -19.39 -6.31 -16.99
N ASN A 67 -18.05 -6.30 -17.00
CA ASN A 67 -17.14 -7.44 -16.89
C ASN A 67 -16.63 -7.70 -15.47
N VAL A 68 -17.19 -7.02 -14.47
CA VAL A 68 -16.89 -7.24 -13.05
C VAL A 68 -17.46 -8.59 -12.66
N ASP A 69 -16.59 -9.48 -12.21
CA ASP A 69 -16.90 -10.86 -11.89
C ASP A 69 -17.86 -10.92 -10.69
N ARG A 70 -19.03 -11.52 -10.92
CA ARG A 70 -20.14 -11.61 -9.95
C ARG A 70 -19.80 -12.43 -8.70
N LYS A 71 -18.63 -13.05 -8.64
CA LYS A 71 -18.18 -13.89 -7.52
C LYS A 71 -16.80 -13.49 -6.98
N ALA A 72 -16.24 -12.37 -7.43
CA ALA A 72 -14.95 -11.91 -6.94
C ALA A 72 -15.12 -10.99 -5.73
N ALA A 73 -14.20 -11.12 -4.76
CA ALA A 73 -14.07 -10.15 -3.69
C ALA A 73 -13.39 -8.87 -4.21
N TYR A 74 -13.96 -7.73 -3.85
CA TYR A 74 -13.46 -6.40 -4.15
C TYR A 74 -13.05 -5.71 -2.86
N LEU A 75 -11.95 -4.96 -2.91
CA LEU A 75 -11.65 -3.96 -1.90
C LEU A 75 -12.39 -2.69 -2.27
N VAL A 76 -13.31 -2.27 -1.42
CA VAL A 76 -14.09 -1.04 -1.59
C VAL A 76 -13.58 -0.01 -0.59
N ALA A 77 -13.47 1.22 -1.03
CA ALA A 77 -13.00 2.35 -0.25
C ALA A 77 -14.04 3.47 -0.28
N GLU A 78 -14.43 3.92 0.90
CA GLU A 78 -15.29 5.09 1.11
C GLU A 78 -14.40 6.29 1.51
N PRO A 79 -14.41 7.39 0.74
CA PRO A 79 -13.71 8.60 1.14
C PRO A 79 -14.39 9.24 2.35
N LEU A 80 -13.65 9.42 3.44
CA LEU A 80 -14.10 10.10 4.65
C LEU A 80 -13.84 11.61 4.56
N GLY A 81 -14.56 12.28 3.65
CA GLY A 81 -14.56 13.75 3.51
C GLY A 81 -13.19 14.39 3.24
N GLU A 82 -13.10 15.71 3.45
CA GLU A 82 -11.92 16.52 3.12
C GLU A 82 -10.69 16.31 4.03
N ILE A 83 -10.85 15.65 5.17
CA ILE A 83 -9.83 15.67 6.23
C ILE A 83 -9.27 14.29 6.60
N SER A 84 -9.86 13.14 6.22
CA SER A 84 -9.46 11.90 6.91
C SER A 84 -9.59 10.57 6.14
N GLY A 85 -8.85 10.40 5.05
CA GLY A 85 -8.50 9.07 4.53
C GLY A 85 -9.65 8.25 3.95
N LEU A 86 -9.38 6.97 3.72
CA LEU A 86 -10.34 6.01 3.15
C LEU A 86 -10.75 5.00 4.22
N HIS A 87 -12.04 4.78 4.39
CA HIS A 87 -12.54 3.60 5.08
C HIS A 87 -12.63 2.45 4.07
N THR A 88 -11.90 1.36 4.30
CA THR A 88 -11.83 0.24 3.35
C THR A 88 -12.42 -1.04 3.90
N PHE A 89 -13.17 -1.79 3.08
CA PHE A 89 -13.74 -3.09 3.44
C PHE A 89 -13.79 -4.03 2.23
N TRP A 90 -13.97 -5.33 2.49
CA TRP A 90 -14.05 -6.37 1.46
C TRP A 90 -15.50 -6.75 1.16
N ALA A 91 -15.93 -6.67 -0.09
CA ALA A 91 -17.29 -7.02 -0.48
C ALA A 91 -17.36 -7.64 -1.88
N GLU A 92 -18.42 -8.39 -2.14
CA GLU A 92 -18.81 -8.85 -3.47
C GLU A 92 -19.82 -7.88 -4.08
N TYR A 93 -19.84 -7.76 -5.41
CA TYR A 93 -20.81 -6.93 -6.12
C TYR A 93 -21.98 -7.75 -6.64
N ASP A 94 -23.18 -7.49 -6.13
CA ASP A 94 -24.42 -8.01 -6.70
C ASP A 94 -25.02 -7.03 -7.69
N ARG A 95 -24.99 -7.42 -8.97
CA ARG A 95 -25.55 -6.64 -10.08
C ARG A 95 -27.08 -6.61 -10.08
N ALA A 96 -27.76 -7.63 -9.53
CA ALA A 96 -29.23 -7.66 -9.54
C ALA A 96 -29.81 -6.58 -8.62
N SER A 97 -29.14 -6.30 -7.51
CA SER A 97 -29.56 -5.31 -6.51
C SER A 97 -28.75 -4.00 -6.52
N ASP A 98 -27.73 -3.89 -7.40
CA ASP A 98 -26.71 -2.82 -7.42
C ASP A 98 -26.13 -2.54 -6.01
N ALA A 99 -25.63 -3.61 -5.37
CA ALA A 99 -25.23 -3.58 -3.98
C ALA A 99 -23.87 -4.26 -3.73
N TRP A 100 -23.17 -3.77 -2.71
CA TRP A 100 -22.06 -4.47 -2.08
C TRP A 100 -22.60 -5.40 -1.01
N ILE A 101 -22.21 -6.67 -1.06
CA ILE A 101 -22.67 -7.75 -0.19
C ILE A 101 -21.46 -8.41 0.48
N GLY A 102 -21.57 -8.83 1.75
CA GLY A 102 -20.50 -9.50 2.48
C GLY A 102 -20.22 -8.83 3.83
N SER A 103 -19.01 -8.27 4.00
CA SER A 103 -18.67 -7.58 5.26
C SER A 103 -19.54 -6.34 5.50
N VAL A 104 -20.09 -5.79 4.42
CA VAL A 104 -21.15 -4.79 4.45
C VAL A 104 -22.26 -5.24 3.51
N ASN A 105 -23.49 -4.85 3.82
CA ASN A 105 -24.64 -5.06 2.95
C ASN A 105 -25.30 -3.71 2.69
N ARG A 106 -24.96 -3.06 1.57
CA ARG A 106 -25.52 -1.76 1.20
C ARG A 106 -25.57 -1.56 -0.30
N ARG A 107 -26.47 -0.67 -0.74
CA ARG A 107 -26.45 -0.16 -2.11
C ARG A 107 -25.12 0.53 -2.41
N ARG A 108 -24.64 0.35 -3.63
CA ARG A 108 -23.47 1.05 -4.16
C ARG A 108 -23.75 2.55 -4.26
N ARG A 109 -22.73 3.37 -4.01
CA ARG A 109 -22.73 4.82 -4.24
C ARG A 109 -21.85 5.15 -5.45
N GLU A 110 -22.13 6.24 -6.13
CA GLU A 110 -21.29 6.71 -7.25
C GLU A 110 -19.89 7.14 -6.80
N SER A 111 -19.76 7.58 -5.55
CA SER A 111 -18.49 7.95 -4.92
C SER A 111 -17.67 6.74 -4.43
N ASP A 112 -18.17 5.51 -4.58
CA ASP A 112 -17.43 4.33 -4.15
C ASP A 112 -16.19 4.15 -5.01
N LEU A 113 -15.05 3.98 -4.33
CA LEU A 113 -13.79 3.58 -4.92
C LEU A 113 -13.68 2.06 -4.78
N TRP A 114 -13.24 1.35 -5.81
CA TRP A 114 -13.11 -0.11 -5.71
C TRP A 114 -11.94 -0.66 -6.54
N MET A 115 -11.40 -1.80 -6.13
CA MET A 115 -10.42 -2.57 -6.89
C MET A 115 -10.62 -4.06 -6.64
N SER A 116 -10.22 -4.90 -7.60
CA SER A 116 -10.23 -6.34 -7.39
C SER A 116 -9.26 -6.72 -6.26
N ALA A 117 -9.62 -7.72 -5.45
CA ALA A 117 -8.70 -8.31 -4.49
C ALA A 117 -7.41 -8.84 -5.13
N TYR A 118 -7.51 -9.33 -6.37
CA TYR A 118 -6.36 -9.82 -7.13
C TYR A 118 -5.39 -8.68 -7.48
N ASP A 119 -5.93 -7.50 -7.83
CA ASP A 119 -5.13 -6.34 -8.21
C ASP A 119 -4.53 -5.62 -7.01
N HIS A 120 -5.13 -5.75 -5.82
CA HIS A 120 -4.71 -5.04 -4.60
C HIS A 120 -3.22 -5.22 -4.31
N ARG A 121 -2.68 -6.43 -4.42
CA ARG A 121 -1.26 -6.69 -4.17
C ARG A 121 -0.36 -5.95 -5.17
N ALA A 122 -0.71 -5.98 -6.45
CA ALA A 122 0.06 -5.29 -7.48
C ALA A 122 -0.03 -3.77 -7.34
N ALA A 123 -1.22 -3.24 -7.04
CA ALA A 123 -1.46 -1.83 -6.73
C ALA A 123 -0.61 -1.36 -5.54
N PHE A 124 -0.61 -2.12 -4.44
CA PHE A 124 0.21 -1.83 -3.27
C PHE A 124 1.70 -1.76 -3.62
N HIS A 125 2.21 -2.72 -4.39
CA HIS A 125 3.61 -2.72 -4.84
C HIS A 125 3.94 -1.49 -5.71
N ARG A 126 3.05 -1.07 -6.61
CA ARG A 126 3.26 0.14 -7.43
C ARG A 126 3.27 1.40 -6.58
N VAL A 127 2.33 1.55 -5.65
CA VAL A 127 2.24 2.69 -4.74
C VAL A 127 3.47 2.75 -3.84
N ALA A 128 3.87 1.62 -3.28
CA ALA A 128 5.10 1.47 -2.50
C ALA A 128 6.31 2.03 -3.25
N LYS A 129 6.48 1.62 -4.52
CA LYS A 129 7.56 2.10 -5.39
C LYS A 129 7.50 3.61 -5.62
N ARG A 130 6.31 4.18 -5.86
CA ARG A 130 6.13 5.65 -6.02
C ARG A 130 6.48 6.42 -4.75
N VAL A 131 6.00 5.97 -3.60
CA VAL A 131 6.29 6.59 -2.28
C VAL A 131 7.80 6.60 -2.02
N MET A 132 8.49 5.50 -2.35
CA MET A 132 9.95 5.44 -2.25
C MET A 132 10.66 6.44 -3.16
N MET A 133 10.27 6.54 -4.44
CA MET A 133 10.90 7.50 -5.37
C MET A 133 10.78 8.95 -4.87
N ARG A 134 9.61 9.32 -4.30
CA ARG A 134 9.41 10.65 -3.70
C ARG A 134 10.37 10.91 -2.53
N ARG A 135 10.64 9.91 -1.69
CA ARG A 135 11.57 10.02 -0.55
C ARG A 135 13.04 10.06 -0.95
N SER A 136 13.39 9.48 -2.10
CA SER A 136 14.76 9.46 -2.63
C SER A 136 15.08 10.66 -3.52
N SER A 137 14.09 11.51 -3.83
CA SER A 137 14.31 12.76 -4.56
C SER A 137 14.87 13.81 -3.58
N PRO A 138 16.01 14.47 -3.90
CA PRO A 138 16.67 15.42 -3.02
C PRO A 138 15.82 16.65 -2.66
#